data_AF-A0A9D2TZL8-F1
#
_entry.id   AF-A0A9D2TZL8-F1
#
_cell.length_a   1.000
_cell.length_b   1.000
_cell.length_c   1.000
_cell.angle_alpha   90.00
_cell.angle_beta   90.00
_cell.angle_gamma   90.00
#
_symmetry.space_group_name_H-M   'P 1'
#
loop_
_entity.id
_entity.type
_entity.pdbx_description
1 polymer ?
#
loop_
_entity_poly.entity_id
_entity_poly.type
_entity_poly.pdbx_seq_one_letter_code
_entity_poly.pdbx_strand_id
1 'polypeptide(L)'
;MKPETLIYDQIRKITPEKSSRNIFFAAITQTSYEIFFYSYINGVAVQCYELAEQGLIDENDLDRVFEAIAWIIRDSKVFDAAKINIATITVDKSGIKMEVEYVDKNARMYKIKKEWEQNNIEFSS
;
A
#
# COMPACT_ATOMS: atom_id res chain seq x y z
N MET A 1 -8.84 3.24 18.12
CA MET A 1 -7.96 2.19 17.55
C MET A 1 -7.04 2.85 16.54
N LYS A 2 -5.80 2.37 16.42
CA LYS A 2 -4.82 2.94 15.47
C LYS A 2 -5.18 2.50 14.03
N PRO A 3 -5.13 3.37 13.01
CA PRO A 3 -5.45 3.01 11.63
C PRO A 3 -4.63 1.82 11.12
N GLU A 4 -3.38 1.69 11.57
CA GLU A 4 -2.48 0.58 11.25
C GLU A 4 -3.09 -0.78 11.65
N THR A 5 -3.76 -0.88 12.80
CA THR A 5 -4.38 -2.14 13.24
C THR A 5 -5.52 -2.56 12.31
N LEU A 6 -6.36 -1.62 11.90
CA LEU A 6 -7.47 -1.88 10.98
C LEU A 6 -6.96 -2.26 9.58
N ILE A 7 -5.91 -1.59 9.11
CA ILE A 7 -5.26 -1.86 7.82
C ILE A 7 -4.62 -3.26 7.83
N TYR A 8 -3.97 -3.65 8.93
CA TYR A 8 -3.36 -4.97 9.06
C TYR A 8 -4.36 -6.10 8.85
N ASP A 9 -5.57 -5.98 9.43
CA ASP A 9 -6.63 -6.97 9.26
C ASP A 9 -7.12 -7.08 7.81
N GLN A 10 -7.05 -6.00 7.02
CA GLN A 10 -7.37 -6.04 5.60
C GLN A 10 -6.24 -6.68 4.78
N ILE A 11 -5.00 -6.26 5.00
CA ILE A 11 -3.83 -6.75 4.24
C ILE A 11 -3.68 -8.27 4.34
N ARG A 12 -3.99 -8.86 5.50
CA ARG A 12 -3.95 -10.32 5.69
C ARG A 12 -4.81 -11.12 4.72
N LYS A 13 -5.87 -10.52 4.16
CA LYS A 13 -6.76 -11.18 3.19
C LYS A 13 -6.13 -11.34 1.81
N ILE A 14 -5.16 -10.50 1.48
CA ILE A 14 -4.50 -10.43 0.17
C ILE A 14 -2.98 -10.66 0.31
N THR A 15 -2.54 -11.27 1.40
CA THR A 15 -1.12 -11.59 1.63
C THR A 15 -0.84 -13.02 1.14
N PRO A 16 0.04 -13.22 0.14
CA PRO A 16 0.44 -14.55 -0.26
C PRO A 16 1.17 -15.29 0.87
N GLU A 17 0.91 -16.59 1.04
CA GLU A 17 1.50 -17.39 2.12
C GLU A 17 3.03 -17.38 2.14
N LYS A 18 3.67 -17.31 0.96
CA LYS A 18 5.13 -17.32 0.81
C LYS A 18 5.78 -15.93 0.96
N SER A 19 4.99 -14.91 1.25
CA SER A 19 5.48 -13.55 1.43
C SER A 19 6.29 -13.41 2.72
N SER A 20 7.50 -12.86 2.62
CA SER A 20 8.29 -12.48 3.80
C SER A 20 8.02 -11.05 4.27
N ARG A 21 7.60 -10.19 3.34
CA ARG A 21 7.36 -8.76 3.53
C ARG A 21 6.44 -8.23 2.44
N ASN A 22 5.49 -7.38 2.78
CA ASN A 22 4.65 -6.65 1.84
C ASN A 22 4.85 -5.15 2.03
N ILE A 23 4.99 -4.41 0.94
CA ILE A 23 5.16 -2.95 0.96
C ILE A 23 4.12 -2.33 0.03
N PHE A 24 3.19 -1.57 0.62
CA PHE A 24 2.11 -0.90 -0.08
C PHE A 24 2.46 0.56 -0.31
N PHE A 25 2.17 1.01 -1.52
CA PHE A 25 2.00 2.40 -1.87
C PHE A 25 0.50 2.71 -1.85
N ALA A 26 0.09 3.75 -1.12
CA ALA A 26 -1.28 4.26 -1.18
C ALA A 26 -1.28 5.78 -1.34
N ALA A 27 -1.60 6.25 -2.54
CA ALA A 27 -1.85 7.67 -2.79
C ALA A 27 -3.34 7.97 -2.64
N ILE A 28 -3.70 8.73 -1.62
CA ILE A 28 -5.09 8.97 -1.25
C ILE A 28 -5.39 10.46 -1.26
N THR A 29 -6.39 10.83 -2.04
CA THR A 29 -7.01 12.15 -2.01
C THR A 29 -8.39 12.06 -1.37
N GLN A 30 -9.07 13.20 -1.24
CA GLN A 30 -10.42 13.23 -0.70
C GLN A 30 -11.44 12.45 -1.55
N THR A 31 -11.22 12.36 -2.87
CA THR A 31 -12.21 11.78 -3.80
C THR A 31 -11.69 10.58 -4.58
N SER A 32 -10.38 10.31 -4.57
CA SER A 32 -9.76 9.20 -5.31
C SER A 32 -8.65 8.53 -4.50
N TYR A 33 -8.29 7.33 -4.90
CA TYR A 33 -7.10 6.65 -4.40
C TYR A 33 -6.42 5.88 -5.53
N GLU A 34 -5.13 5.65 -5.39
CA GLU A 34 -4.35 4.72 -6.18
C GLU A 34 -3.50 3.90 -5.21
N ILE A 35 -3.68 2.58 -5.21
CA ILE A 35 -3.02 1.67 -4.27
C ILE A 35 -2.46 0.49 -5.04
N PHE A 36 -1.24 0.10 -4.73
CA PHE A 36 -0.63 -1.14 -5.16
C PHE A 36 0.40 -1.59 -4.12
N PHE A 37 0.85 -2.84 -4.21
CA PHE A 37 1.90 -3.32 -3.33
C PHE A 37 2.82 -4.32 -4.01
N TYR A 38 3.97 -4.49 -3.38
CA TYR A 38 4.92 -5.55 -3.69
C TYR A 38 5.00 -6.54 -2.54
N SER A 39 4.97 -7.83 -2.89
CA SER A 39 5.22 -8.93 -1.98
C SER A 39 6.61 -9.50 -2.24
N TYR A 40 7.42 -9.64 -1.20
CA TYR A 40 8.73 -10.28 -1.29
C TYR A 40 8.56 -11.80 -1.18
N ILE A 41 8.67 -12.50 -2.30
CA ILE A 41 8.60 -13.96 -2.38
C ILE A 41 9.98 -14.47 -2.80
N ASN A 42 10.61 -15.27 -1.94
CA ASN A 42 11.98 -15.76 -2.14
C ASN A 42 13.01 -14.65 -2.40
N GLY A 43 12.83 -13.48 -1.77
CA GLY A 43 13.72 -12.32 -1.92
C GLY A 43 13.44 -11.46 -3.16
N VAL A 44 12.51 -11.86 -4.02
CA VAL A 44 12.11 -11.09 -5.20
C VAL A 44 10.83 -10.31 -4.90
N ALA A 45 10.80 -9.02 -5.22
CA ALA A 45 9.60 -8.21 -5.14
C ALA A 45 8.68 -8.52 -6.33
N VAL A 46 7.49 -9.04 -6.05
CA VAL A 46 6.45 -9.37 -7.05
C VAL A 46 5.25 -8.45 -6.84
N GLN A 47 4.75 -7.85 -7.92
CA GLN A 47 3.70 -6.85 -7.86
C GLN A 47 2.31 -7.50 -7.72
N CYS A 48 1.38 -6.84 -7.02
CA CYS A 48 0.07 -7.41 -6.67
C CYS A 48 -0.82 -7.86 -7.84
N TYR A 49 -0.80 -7.15 -8.96
CA TYR A 49 -1.52 -7.54 -10.17
C TYR A 49 -0.90 -8.77 -10.83
N GLU A 50 0.43 -8.90 -10.81
CA GLU A 50 1.10 -10.13 -11.26
C GLU A 50 0.71 -11.32 -10.37
N LEU A 51 0.60 -11.11 -9.06
CA LEU A 51 0.11 -12.13 -8.13
C LEU A 51 -1.35 -12.52 -8.42
N ALA A 52 -2.20 -11.56 -8.76
CA ALA A 52 -3.59 -11.81 -9.15
C ALA A 52 -3.69 -12.59 -10.48
N GLU A 53 -2.90 -12.20 -11.49
CA GLU A 53 -2.80 -12.90 -12.77
C GLU A 53 -2.34 -14.36 -12.60
N GLN A 54 -1.45 -14.62 -11.64
CA GLN A 54 -0.99 -15.96 -11.27
C GLN A 54 -2.01 -16.76 -10.42
N GLY A 55 -3.15 -16.15 -10.06
CA GLY A 55 -4.17 -16.76 -9.21
C GLY A 55 -3.73 -16.94 -7.75
N LEU A 56 -2.71 -16.21 -7.30
CA LEU A 56 -2.23 -16.23 -5.92
C LEU A 56 -3.03 -15.31 -4.98
N ILE A 57 -3.75 -14.35 -5.55
CA ILE A 57 -4.65 -13.42 -4.86
C ILE A 57 -5.92 -13.26 -5.71
N ASP A 58 -7.08 -13.13 -5.06
CA ASP A 58 -8.33 -12.80 -5.74
C ASP A 58 -8.41 -11.29 -6.05
N GLU A 59 -8.72 -10.95 -7.30
CA GLU A 59 -8.81 -9.56 -7.76
C GLU A 59 -9.94 -8.78 -7.07
N ASN A 60 -11.07 -9.41 -6.74
CA ASN A 60 -12.15 -8.75 -6.02
C ASN A 60 -11.76 -8.46 -4.57
N ASP A 61 -11.00 -9.35 -3.94
CA ASP A 61 -10.48 -9.12 -2.60
C ASP A 61 -9.41 -8.02 -2.61
N LEU A 62 -8.61 -7.92 -3.67
CA LEU A 62 -7.68 -6.81 -3.89
C LEU A 62 -8.40 -5.46 -3.88
N ASP A 63 -9.43 -5.33 -4.73
CA ASP A 63 -10.23 -4.10 -4.84
C ASP A 63 -10.90 -3.72 -3.52
N ARG A 64 -11.52 -4.70 -2.84
CA ARG A 64 -12.16 -4.49 -1.53
C ARG A 64 -11.18 -4.04 -0.46
N VAL A 65 -9.99 -4.65 -0.43
CA VAL A 65 -8.96 -4.29 0.54
C VAL A 65 -8.41 -2.91 0.25
N PHE A 66 -8.18 -2.55 -1.02
CA PHE A 66 -7.72 -1.22 -1.39
C PHE A 66 -8.74 -0.13 -1.02
N GLU A 67 -10.02 -0.36 -1.33
CA GLU A 67 -11.09 0.54 -0.90
C GLU A 67 -11.10 0.69 0.63
N ALA A 68 -11.03 -0.41 1.37
CA ALA A 68 -11.04 -0.37 2.83
C ALA A 68 -9.84 0.41 3.41
N ILE A 69 -8.63 0.21 2.87
CA ILE A 69 -7.43 0.96 3.27
C ILE A 69 -7.63 2.46 3.03
N ALA A 70 -8.13 2.83 1.84
CA ALA A 70 -8.38 4.22 1.50
C ALA A 70 -9.37 4.87 2.47
N TRP A 71 -10.46 4.17 2.82
CA TRP A 71 -11.44 4.64 3.80
C TRP A 71 -10.86 4.78 5.20
N ILE A 72 -10.12 3.78 5.68
CA ILE A 72 -9.49 3.83 7.01
C ILE A 72 -8.55 5.03 7.13
N ILE A 73 -7.74 5.29 6.09
CA ILE A 73 -6.83 6.43 6.11
C ILE A 73 -7.60 7.75 6.07
N ARG A 74 -8.61 7.90 5.19
CA ARG A 74 -9.45 9.11 5.12
C ARG A 74 -10.18 9.45 6.41
N ASP A 75 -10.65 8.44 7.15
CA ASP A 75 -11.33 8.62 8.43
C ASP A 75 -10.36 8.88 9.60
N SER A 76 -9.06 8.70 9.36
CA SER A 76 -8.04 8.87 10.39
C SER A 76 -7.52 10.31 10.50
N LYS A 77 -6.91 10.62 11.65
CA LYS A 77 -6.30 11.94 11.92
C LYS A 77 -5.03 12.22 11.10
N VAL A 78 -4.47 11.21 10.41
CA VAL A 78 -3.27 11.39 9.58
C VAL A 78 -3.60 11.85 8.16
N PHE A 79 -4.89 11.98 7.82
CA PHE A 79 -5.31 12.44 6.51
C PHE A 79 -5.41 13.96 6.43
N ASP A 80 -4.78 14.53 5.41
CA ASP A 80 -4.90 15.93 5.02
C ASP A 80 -5.70 16.04 3.70
N ALA A 81 -6.91 16.58 3.80
CA ALA A 81 -7.81 16.78 2.66
C ALA A 81 -7.28 17.76 1.60
N ALA A 82 -6.31 18.62 1.95
CA ALA A 82 -5.70 19.58 1.05
C ALA A 82 -4.57 18.97 0.20
N LYS A 83 -4.13 17.75 0.50
CA LYS A 83 -2.94 17.11 -0.08
C LYS A 83 -3.27 15.79 -0.77
N ILE A 84 -2.28 15.26 -1.49
CA ILE A 84 -2.19 13.84 -1.80
C ILE A 84 -1.46 13.20 -0.62
N ASN A 85 -2.09 12.22 0.02
CA ASN A 85 -1.55 11.53 1.18
C ASN A 85 -0.89 10.26 0.66
N ILE A 86 0.44 10.19 0.71
CA ILE A 86 1.20 9.01 0.30
C ILE A 86 1.47 8.19 1.55
N ALA A 87 0.71 7.12 1.75
CA ALA A 87 0.96 6.18 2.83
C ALA A 87 1.84 5.04 2.32
N THR A 88 2.98 4.83 2.99
CA THR A 88 3.84 3.66 2.83
C THR A 88 3.51 2.70 3.97
N ILE A 89 2.95 1.54 3.65
CA ILE A 89 2.58 0.53 4.65
C ILE A 89 3.47 -0.69 4.47
N THR A 90 4.22 -1.04 5.50
CA THR A 90 5.08 -2.24 5.51
C THR A 90 4.50 -3.27 6.46
N VAL A 91 4.33 -4.50 5.98
CA VAL A 91 3.89 -5.64 6.79
C VAL A 91 4.90 -6.76 6.65
N ASP A 92 5.47 -7.20 7.78
CA ASP A 92 6.36 -8.35 7.86
C ASP A 92 6.12 -9.13 9.16
N LYS A 93 7.05 -10.05 9.51
CA LYS A 93 6.96 -10.87 10.73
C LYS A 93 6.98 -10.04 12.03
N SER A 94 7.50 -8.81 12.00
CA SER A 94 7.55 -7.91 13.16
C SER A 94 6.25 -7.14 13.39
N GLY A 95 5.36 -7.12 12.39
CA GLY A 95 4.06 -6.47 12.46
C GLY A 95 3.82 -5.51 11.29
N ILE A 96 3.07 -4.44 11.58
CA ILE A 96 2.75 -3.39 10.62
C ILE A 96 3.42 -2.07 11.00
N LYS A 97 3.96 -1.38 9.99
CA LYS A 97 4.44 -0.01 10.07
C LYS A 97 3.71 0.82 9.00
N MET A 98 3.33 2.04 9.34
CA MET A 98 2.76 2.99 8.39
C MET A 98 3.46 4.33 8.54
N GLU A 99 3.87 4.89 7.41
CA GLU A 99 4.42 6.23 7.29
C GLU A 99 3.56 7.01 6.29
N VAL A 100 3.34 8.30 6.54
CA VAL A 100 2.53 9.15 5.67
C VAL A 100 3.31 10.40 5.30
N GLU A 101 3.40 10.65 4.01
CA GLU A 101 3.95 11.85 3.41
C GLU A 101 2.85 12.65 2.70
N TYR A 102 3.02 13.97 2.61
CA TYR A 102 2.02 14.85 2.01
C TYR A 102 2.60 15.56 0.80
N VAL A 103 1.94 15.38 -0.34
CA VAL A 103 2.36 15.95 -1.62
C VAL A 103 1.30 16.92 -2.15
N ASP A 104 1.73 17.93 -2.92
CA ASP A 104 0.82 18.86 -3.58
C ASP A 104 -0.09 18.14 -4.60
N LYS A 105 -1.35 18.58 -4.71
CA LYS A 105 -2.34 18.00 -5.63
C LYS A 105 -1.95 18.13 -7.11
N ASN A 106 -1.07 19.06 -7.46
CA ASN A 106 -0.57 19.25 -8.83
C ASN A 106 0.67 18.41 -9.14
N ALA A 107 1.21 17.68 -8.17
CA ALA A 107 2.38 16.85 -8.39
C ALA A 107 2.07 15.71 -9.37
N ARG A 108 3.07 15.35 -10.18
CA ARG A 108 2.94 14.33 -11.21
C ARG A 108 3.01 12.95 -10.56
N MET A 109 1.87 12.24 -10.51
CA MET A 109 1.77 10.90 -9.89
C MET A 109 2.82 9.92 -10.41
N TYR A 110 3.09 9.92 -11.73
CA TYR A 110 4.14 9.09 -12.32
C TYR A 110 5.51 9.30 -11.68
N LYS A 111 5.89 10.55 -11.40
CA LYS A 111 7.15 10.88 -10.75
C LYS A 111 7.17 10.39 -9.30
N ILE A 112 6.08 10.62 -8.57
CA ILE A 112 5.92 10.17 -7.17
C ILE A 112 6.09 8.65 -7.08
N LYS A 113 5.37 7.89 -7.90
CA LYS A 113 5.46 6.42 -7.90
C LYS A 113 6.86 5.92 -8.21
N LYS A 114 7.51 6.48 -9.24
CA LYS A 114 8.87 6.09 -9.61
C LYS A 114 9.88 6.36 -8.48
N GLU A 115 9.83 7.54 -7.87
CA GLU A 115 10.71 7.88 -6.74
C GLU A 115 10.41 7.00 -5.53
N TRP A 116 9.13 6.70 -5.27
CA TRP A 116 8.73 5.81 -4.20
C TRP A 116 9.23 4.37 -4.41
N GLU A 117 9.07 3.81 -5.61
CA GLU A 117 9.54 2.45 -5.95
C GLU A 117 11.05 2.34 -5.80
N GLN A 118 11.80 3.34 -6.26
CA GLN A 118 13.25 3.40 -6.08
C GLN A 118 13.62 3.32 -4.60
N ASN A 119 13.03 4.19 -3.77
CA ASN A 119 13.36 4.30 -2.35
C ASN A 119 12.94 3.06 -1.53
N ASN A 120 11.81 2.44 -1.86
CA ASN A 120 11.18 1.42 -1.01
C ASN A 120 11.34 0.00 -1.53
N ILE A 121 11.59 -0.19 -2.83
CA ILE A 121 11.66 -1.52 -3.45
C ILE A 121 13.08 -1.82 -3.96
N GLU A 122 13.65 -0.94 -4.78
CA GLU A 122 14.95 -1.18 -5.44
C GLU A 122 16.14 -1.06 -4.47
N PHE A 123 16.15 -0.03 -3.61
CA PHE A 123 17.23 0.20 -2.63
C PHE A 123 17.06 -0.54 -1.30
N SER A 124 15.99 -1.32 -1.12
CA SER A 124 15.70 -2.08 0.10
C SER A 124 16.32 -3.50 0.12
N SER A 125 17.39 -3.69 -0.66
CA SER A 125 18.14 -4.94 -0.87
C SER A 125 19.35 -5.06 0.06
#